data_AF-A0A6A6PNN9-F1
#
_entry.id   AF-A0A6A6PNN9-F1
#
_cell.length_a   1.000
_cell.length_b   1.000
_cell.length_c   1.000
_cell.angle_alpha   90.00
_cell.angle_beta   90.00
_cell.angle_gamma   90.00
#
_symmetry.space_group_name_H-M   'P 1'
#
loop_
_entity.id
_entity.type
_entity.pdbx_description
1 polymer ?
#
loop_
_entity_poly.entity_id
_entity_poly.type
_entity_poly.pdbx_seq_one_letter_code
_entity_poly.pdbx_strand_id
1 'polypeptide(L)'
;MSKPEMRHDSTATIRATRILNDDSDDDGFQLPVATKENEWLGFCPSAVKLQNGDRRGSLKKRTDYGAAFAASGVTTYYCSQKGCMYMGHVSIDFVWKAVMKDERLGLKLRWAFLAKSHVFQGKVTGRQYQFQCPICIYSQGHAEGRTWKGVEIYIDHVSSHRGRQLSEEVLGKLNIINDRIAEDKEDFDLNFFPTALTRQNTSNTTTDLNSSSSSVSLARTNTRNSIVDSLWNRKSSSANTEVGPALSRTATWRSDRADSVVSGALIEEDDDEPWAEGLSEFRADKEEDYLSPDF
;
A
#
# COMPACT_ATOMS: atom_id res chain seq x y z
N MET A 1 -18.68 -29.99 68.08
CA MET A 1 -17.48 -30.85 68.02
C MET A 1 -16.37 -30.05 67.40
N SER A 2 -15.46 -29.56 68.26
CA SER A 2 -14.34 -28.69 67.93
C SER A 2 -13.09 -29.52 67.63
N LYS A 3 -12.29 -29.15 66.62
CA LYS A 3 -10.92 -29.64 66.38
C LYS A 3 -10.17 -28.66 65.44
N PRO A 4 -8.82 -28.63 65.46
CA PRO A 4 -8.09 -27.43 65.83
C PRO A 4 -7.11 -26.90 64.75
N GLU A 5 -6.64 -25.70 65.06
CA GLU A 5 -5.51 -24.91 64.55
C GLU A 5 -4.24 -25.72 64.22
N MET A 6 -3.58 -25.40 63.09
CA MET A 6 -2.17 -25.68 62.86
C MET A 6 -1.50 -24.45 62.24
N ARG A 7 -0.60 -23.85 63.03
CA ARG A 7 0.36 -22.82 62.61
C ARG A 7 1.57 -23.48 61.95
N HIS A 8 2.09 -22.85 60.90
CA HIS A 8 3.46 -23.06 60.48
C HIS A 8 4.13 -21.70 60.24
N ASP A 9 5.04 -21.36 61.15
CA ASP A 9 6.09 -20.37 60.94
C ASP A 9 7.11 -20.93 59.96
N SER A 10 7.53 -20.11 58.99
CA SER A 10 8.72 -20.37 58.19
C SER A 10 9.40 -19.05 57.87
N THR A 11 10.38 -18.73 58.71
CA THR A 11 11.33 -17.62 58.57
C THR A 11 12.34 -17.99 57.48
N ALA A 12 12.22 -17.38 56.30
CA ALA A 12 13.21 -17.49 55.23
C ALA A 12 14.14 -16.27 55.27
N THR A 13 15.40 -16.53 55.65
CA THR A 13 16.51 -15.56 55.59
C THR A 13 16.87 -15.26 54.14
N ILE A 14 16.58 -14.05 53.66
CA ILE A 14 17.00 -13.56 52.34
C ILE A 14 18.44 -13.05 52.46
N ARG A 15 19.40 -13.82 51.93
CA ARG A 15 20.76 -13.34 51.66
C ARG A 15 20.73 -12.55 50.35
N ALA A 16 20.91 -11.23 50.45
CA ALA A 16 21.09 -10.35 49.31
C ALA A 16 22.51 -10.51 48.73
N THR A 17 22.64 -11.37 47.73
CA THR A 17 23.78 -11.32 46.79
C THR A 17 23.50 -10.24 45.75
N ARG A 18 24.21 -9.12 45.88
CA ARG A 18 24.25 -8.02 44.92
C ARG A 18 25.09 -8.47 43.73
N ILE A 19 24.44 -9.04 42.72
CA ILE A 19 25.03 -9.30 41.41
C ILE A 19 25.04 -7.95 40.68
N LEU A 20 26.22 -7.33 40.57
CA LEU A 20 26.46 -6.22 39.66
C LEU A 20 26.77 -6.85 38.30
N ASN A 21 25.72 -7.12 37.52
CA ASN A 21 25.91 -7.34 36.09
C ASN A 21 25.98 -5.97 35.44
N ASP A 22 27.14 -5.70 34.85
CA ASP A 22 27.40 -4.62 33.91
C ASP A 22 26.87 -5.07 32.53
N ASP A 23 25.55 -5.28 32.45
CA ASP A 23 24.82 -5.62 31.23
C ASP A 23 24.54 -4.31 30.48
N SER A 24 25.55 -3.76 29.81
CA SER A 24 25.32 -2.77 28.75
C SER A 24 24.80 -3.51 27.51
N ASP A 25 23.58 -4.05 27.64
CA ASP A 25 22.77 -4.50 26.51
C ASP A 25 22.42 -3.24 25.71
N ASP A 26 23.29 -2.91 24.76
CA ASP A 26 22.94 -2.09 23.59
C ASP A 26 21.93 -2.91 22.80
N ASP A 27 20.68 -2.90 23.30
CA ASP A 27 19.50 -3.55 22.74
C ASP A 27 19.18 -2.80 21.45
N GLY A 28 20.02 -3.06 20.44
CA GLY A 28 19.96 -2.43 19.13
C GLY A 28 18.55 -2.57 18.61
N PHE A 29 17.90 -1.43 18.38
CA PHE A 29 16.55 -1.37 17.89
C PHE A 29 16.46 -2.17 16.58
N GLN A 30 15.92 -3.38 16.61
CA GLN A 30 15.81 -4.22 15.42
C GLN A 30 14.38 -4.15 14.88
N LEU A 31 14.23 -3.67 13.64
CA LEU A 31 12.92 -3.68 12.98
C LEU A 31 12.31 -5.09 12.94
N PRO A 32 11.00 -5.23 13.19
CA PRO A 32 10.33 -6.50 13.05
C PRO A 32 10.49 -7.00 11.60
N VAL A 33 10.95 -8.24 11.47
CA VAL A 33 11.13 -8.89 10.18
C VAL A 33 9.83 -9.58 9.81
N ALA A 34 9.27 -9.25 8.65
CA ALA A 34 8.09 -9.93 8.13
C ALA A 34 8.47 -11.33 7.65
N THR A 35 7.87 -12.34 8.27
CA THR A 35 8.06 -13.76 7.95
C THR A 35 6.71 -14.44 7.72
N LYS A 36 6.74 -15.70 7.30
CA LYS A 36 5.49 -16.45 7.11
C LYS A 36 4.80 -16.73 8.46
N GLU A 37 5.58 -16.91 9.52
CA GLU A 37 5.14 -17.27 10.87
C GLU A 37 4.39 -16.13 11.55
N ASN A 38 4.75 -14.87 11.26
CA ASN A 38 4.06 -13.69 11.77
C ASN A 38 3.07 -13.08 10.75
N GLU A 39 2.57 -13.92 9.84
CA GLU A 39 1.60 -13.52 8.80
C GLU A 39 2.06 -12.31 7.99
N TRP A 40 3.37 -12.21 7.75
CA TRP A 40 3.99 -11.10 7.02
C TRP A 40 3.70 -9.73 7.65
N LEU A 41 3.52 -9.68 8.97
CA LEU A 41 3.08 -8.49 9.73
C LEU A 41 1.72 -7.92 9.23
N GLY A 42 0.89 -8.75 8.58
CA GLY A 42 -0.39 -8.36 7.99
C GLY A 42 -0.30 -7.85 6.54
N PHE A 43 0.90 -7.68 5.99
CA PHE A 43 1.08 -7.28 4.59
C PHE A 43 0.84 -8.44 3.63
N CYS A 44 0.57 -8.10 2.37
CA CYS A 44 0.68 -9.09 1.31
C CYS A 44 2.15 -9.56 1.14
N PRO A 45 2.43 -10.86 0.91
CA PRO A 45 3.80 -11.34 0.68
C PRO A 45 4.54 -10.59 -0.44
N SER A 46 3.86 -10.25 -1.54
CA SER A 46 4.46 -9.44 -2.60
C SER A 46 4.70 -7.99 -2.18
N ALA A 47 3.91 -7.44 -1.25
CA ALA A 47 4.18 -6.12 -0.67
C ALA A 47 5.47 -6.13 0.17
N VAL A 48 5.69 -7.19 0.97
CA VAL A 48 6.93 -7.36 1.74
C VAL A 48 8.14 -7.50 0.82
N LYS A 49 8.03 -8.26 -0.28
CA LYS A 49 9.09 -8.33 -1.30
C LYS A 49 9.42 -6.95 -1.88
N LEU A 50 8.41 -6.12 -2.13
CA LEU A 50 8.63 -4.72 -2.55
C LEU A 50 9.32 -3.88 -1.48
N GLN A 51 8.95 -4.04 -0.21
CA GLN A 51 9.61 -3.37 0.91
C GLN A 51 11.10 -3.74 0.97
N ASN A 52 11.45 -4.99 0.64
CA ASN A 52 12.83 -5.48 0.57
C ASN A 52 13.54 -5.18 -0.78
N GLY A 53 12.92 -4.42 -1.68
CA GLY A 53 13.53 -4.00 -2.94
C GLY A 53 13.36 -4.95 -4.13
N ASP A 54 12.68 -6.09 -4.00
CA ASP A 54 12.39 -6.99 -5.12
C ASP A 54 11.26 -6.45 -6.00
N ARG A 55 11.64 -5.68 -7.02
CA ARG A 55 10.72 -5.08 -7.99
C ARG A 55 10.23 -6.08 -9.06
N ARG A 56 11.08 -7.03 -9.47
CA ARG A 56 10.83 -7.88 -10.66
C ARG A 56 9.82 -8.99 -10.38
N GLY A 57 9.74 -9.49 -9.15
CA GLY A 57 8.83 -10.58 -8.77
C GLY A 57 7.50 -10.15 -8.16
N SER A 58 7.35 -8.90 -7.77
CA SER A 58 6.27 -8.48 -6.85
C SER A 58 5.04 -7.89 -7.53
N LEU A 59 5.21 -7.28 -8.70
CA LEU A 59 4.13 -6.72 -9.50
C LEU A 59 4.14 -7.36 -10.89
N LYS A 60 2.96 -7.65 -11.42
CA LYS A 60 2.78 -8.15 -12.77
C LYS A 60 2.06 -7.11 -13.62
N LYS A 61 2.40 -7.09 -14.91
CA LYS A 61 1.75 -6.24 -15.90
C LYS A 61 0.44 -6.90 -16.34
N ARG A 62 -0.65 -6.15 -16.35
CA ARG A 62 -1.93 -6.58 -16.91
C ARG A 62 -2.35 -5.58 -17.97
N THR A 63 -2.62 -6.08 -19.16
CA THR A 63 -3.29 -5.32 -20.20
C THR A 63 -4.77 -5.63 -20.07
N ASP A 64 -5.54 -4.68 -19.53
CA ASP A 64 -6.99 -4.86 -19.43
C ASP A 64 -7.62 -4.68 -20.81
N TYR A 65 -7.92 -5.79 -21.48
CA TYR A 65 -8.74 -5.83 -22.68
C TYR A 65 -10.23 -5.73 -22.30
N GLY A 66 -10.61 -4.65 -21.61
CA GLY A 66 -12.00 -4.34 -21.28
C GLY A 66 -12.54 -3.22 -22.17
N ALA A 67 -13.75 -3.37 -22.71
CA ALA A 67 -14.32 -2.57 -23.82
C ALA A 67 -14.25 -1.03 -23.69
N ALA A 68 -14.11 -0.46 -22.49
CA ALA A 68 -13.98 0.99 -22.29
C ALA A 68 -12.52 1.50 -22.20
N PHE A 69 -11.55 0.64 -21.88
CA PHE A 69 -10.13 0.98 -21.73
C PHE A 69 -9.22 0.25 -22.74
N ALA A 70 -9.75 -0.74 -23.47
CA ALA A 70 -9.03 -1.43 -24.54
C ALA A 70 -8.52 -0.45 -25.62
N ALA A 71 -9.25 0.64 -25.87
CA ALA A 71 -8.85 1.67 -26.82
C ALA A 71 -7.64 2.51 -26.36
N SER A 72 -7.37 2.60 -25.04
CA SER A 72 -6.23 3.39 -24.54
C SER A 72 -4.94 2.58 -24.44
N GLY A 73 -5.00 1.24 -24.54
CA GLY A 73 -3.83 0.38 -24.40
C GLY A 73 -3.11 0.55 -23.06
N VAL A 74 -3.76 1.13 -22.05
CA VAL A 74 -3.13 1.44 -20.77
C VAL A 74 -2.89 0.13 -20.02
N THR A 75 -1.64 -0.26 -19.96
CA THR A 75 -1.20 -1.40 -19.17
C THR A 75 -1.16 -0.99 -17.72
N THR A 76 -1.91 -1.64 -16.85
CA THR A 76 -1.89 -1.44 -15.40
C THR A 76 -0.99 -2.49 -14.74
N TYR A 77 -0.69 -2.31 -13.46
CA TYR A 77 0.00 -3.33 -12.67
C TYR A 77 -0.94 -3.96 -11.64
N TYR A 78 -0.72 -5.23 -11.33
CA TYR A 78 -1.40 -5.94 -10.26
C TYR A 78 -0.41 -6.73 -9.39
N CYS A 79 -0.86 -7.10 -8.21
CA CYS A 79 -0.07 -7.90 -7.28
C CYS A 79 0.28 -9.27 -7.88
N SER A 80 1.54 -9.70 -7.75
CA SER A 80 1.97 -11.01 -8.25
C SER A 80 1.50 -12.18 -7.38
N GLN A 81 1.12 -11.92 -6.12
CA GLN A 81 0.70 -12.94 -5.16
C GLN A 81 -0.60 -13.61 -5.61
N LYS A 82 -0.60 -14.93 -5.70
CA LYS A 82 -1.79 -15.71 -6.06
C LYS A 82 -2.93 -15.42 -5.10
N GLY A 83 -4.08 -15.02 -5.65
CA GLY A 83 -5.29 -14.71 -4.89
C GLY A 83 -5.38 -13.26 -4.39
N CYS A 84 -4.32 -12.46 -4.47
CA CYS A 84 -4.42 -11.04 -4.13
C CYS A 84 -4.99 -10.25 -5.30
N MET A 85 -6.06 -9.49 -5.05
CA MET A 85 -6.76 -8.69 -6.04
C MET A 85 -6.31 -7.22 -6.07
N TYR A 86 -5.19 -6.88 -5.41
CA TYR A 86 -4.65 -5.52 -5.44
C TYR A 86 -4.16 -5.15 -6.85
N MET A 87 -4.57 -3.97 -7.33
CA MET A 87 -4.22 -3.45 -8.65
C MET A 87 -4.02 -1.93 -8.58
N GLY A 88 -2.98 -1.44 -9.27
CA GLY A 88 -2.69 -0.02 -9.39
C GLY A 88 -3.39 0.63 -10.58
N HIS A 89 -3.53 1.95 -10.53
CA HIS A 89 -4.14 2.74 -11.59
C HIS A 89 -3.14 3.35 -12.57
N VAL A 90 -1.85 3.08 -12.37
CA VAL A 90 -0.77 3.55 -13.25
C VAL A 90 -0.11 2.38 -13.96
N SER A 91 0.59 2.69 -15.05
CA SER A 91 1.42 1.69 -15.71
C SER A 91 2.59 1.26 -14.83
N ILE A 92 2.96 -0.01 -14.97
CA ILE A 92 4.09 -0.61 -14.26
C ILE A 92 5.40 0.17 -14.47
N ASP A 93 5.57 0.79 -15.64
CA ASP A 93 6.75 1.59 -15.96
C ASP A 93 6.78 2.93 -15.21
N PHE A 94 5.60 3.38 -14.76
CA PHE A 94 5.42 4.64 -14.05
C PHE A 94 5.22 4.46 -12.54
N VAL A 95 5.02 3.25 -12.02
CA VAL A 95 4.79 3.03 -10.57
C VAL A 95 5.92 3.60 -9.70
N TRP A 96 7.15 3.59 -10.22
CA TRP A 96 8.36 4.09 -9.56
C TRP A 96 8.64 5.58 -9.80
N LYS A 97 7.91 6.23 -10.71
CA LYS A 97 8.20 7.60 -11.16
C LYS A 97 7.03 8.55 -10.93
N ALA A 98 5.80 8.03 -10.97
CA ALA A 98 4.60 8.81 -10.82
C ALA A 98 4.47 9.27 -9.37
N VAL A 99 4.60 10.58 -9.18
CA VAL A 99 4.48 11.27 -7.89
C VAL A 99 3.09 11.85 -7.77
N MET A 100 2.44 11.60 -6.64
CA MET A 100 1.24 12.29 -6.18
C MET A 100 1.65 13.30 -5.12
N LYS A 101 1.36 14.58 -5.38
CA LYS A 101 1.60 15.68 -4.45
C LYS A 101 0.28 16.12 -3.83
N ASP A 102 0.21 16.13 -2.50
CA ASP A 102 -0.89 16.75 -1.76
C ASP A 102 -0.30 17.82 -0.83
N GLU A 103 -0.44 19.09 -1.25
CA GLU A 103 0.06 20.23 -0.47
C GLU A 103 -0.73 20.47 0.81
N ARG A 104 -2.01 20.10 0.84
CA ARG A 104 -2.88 20.24 2.02
C ARG A 104 -2.43 19.28 3.12
N LEU A 105 -2.11 18.04 2.75
CA LEU A 105 -1.54 17.05 3.66
C LEU A 105 -0.03 17.28 3.91
N GLY A 106 0.62 18.04 3.02
CA GLY A 106 2.04 18.37 3.10
C GLY A 106 2.93 17.17 2.84
N LEU A 107 2.61 16.41 1.79
CA LEU A 107 3.40 15.24 1.39
C LEU A 107 3.46 15.06 -0.12
N LYS A 108 4.49 14.34 -0.56
CA LYS A 108 4.55 13.68 -1.87
C LYS A 108 4.64 12.18 -1.64
N LEU A 109 3.94 11.38 -2.44
CA LEU A 109 4.09 9.93 -2.42
C LEU A 109 4.19 9.38 -3.84
N ARG A 110 4.92 8.27 -4.00
CA ARG A 110 4.89 7.48 -5.23
C ARG A 110 3.90 6.34 -5.11
N TRP A 111 3.43 5.85 -6.25
CA TRP A 111 2.57 4.66 -6.29
C TRP A 111 3.25 3.42 -5.70
N ALA A 112 4.57 3.35 -5.79
CA ALA A 112 5.41 2.38 -5.10
C ALA A 112 5.09 2.26 -3.60
N PHE A 113 4.88 3.38 -2.90
CA PHE A 113 4.54 3.37 -1.48
C PHE A 113 3.19 2.68 -1.22
N LEU A 114 2.16 2.96 -2.03
CA LEU A 114 0.87 2.28 -1.92
C LEU A 114 1.00 0.77 -2.20
N ALA A 115 1.84 0.39 -3.17
CA ALA A 115 2.10 -1.00 -3.47
C ALA A 115 2.86 -1.72 -2.35
N LYS A 116 3.75 -1.03 -1.63
CA LYS A 116 4.42 -1.56 -0.43
C LYS A 116 3.48 -1.74 0.76
N SER A 117 2.35 -1.04 0.78
CA SER A 117 1.45 -0.96 1.95
C SER A 117 0.18 -1.80 1.85
N HIS A 118 -0.06 -2.46 0.71
CA HIS A 118 -1.30 -3.22 0.54
C HIS A 118 -1.31 -4.51 1.37
N VAL A 119 -2.50 -4.85 1.88
CA VAL A 119 -2.75 -6.14 2.54
C VAL A 119 -3.26 -7.17 1.53
N PHE A 120 -3.11 -8.45 1.86
CA PHE A 120 -3.68 -9.51 1.05
C PHE A 120 -5.21 -9.39 1.02
N GLN A 121 -5.80 -9.33 -0.17
CA GLN A 121 -7.24 -9.19 -0.34
C GLN A 121 -7.76 -10.09 -1.46
N GLY A 122 -8.54 -11.11 -1.09
CA GLY A 122 -9.16 -12.03 -2.06
C GLY A 122 -10.31 -11.43 -2.86
N LYS A 123 -10.92 -10.36 -2.33
CA LYS A 123 -12.04 -9.65 -2.96
C LYS A 123 -11.90 -8.15 -2.69
N VAL A 124 -12.17 -7.36 -3.72
CA VAL A 124 -12.19 -5.89 -3.63
C VAL A 124 -13.65 -5.45 -3.71
N THR A 125 -14.13 -4.79 -2.66
CA THR A 125 -15.50 -4.25 -2.61
C THR A 125 -15.45 -2.77 -2.98
N GLY A 126 -16.29 -2.34 -3.93
CA GLY A 126 -16.40 -0.92 -4.29
C GLY A 126 -15.11 -0.32 -4.86
N ARG A 127 -14.20 -1.13 -5.44
CA ARG A 127 -12.87 -0.70 -5.92
C ARG A 127 -11.99 -0.07 -4.83
N GLN A 128 -12.30 -0.32 -3.56
CA GLN A 128 -11.51 0.16 -2.43
C GLN A 128 -10.55 -0.92 -1.98
N TYR A 129 -9.26 -0.65 -2.15
CA TYR A 129 -8.21 -1.52 -1.63
C TYR A 129 -7.98 -1.27 -0.14
N GLN A 130 -7.48 -2.30 0.52
CA GLN A 130 -7.10 -2.23 1.94
C GLN A 130 -5.58 -2.06 2.08
N PHE A 131 -5.19 -1.21 3.02
CA PHE A 131 -3.79 -0.86 3.28
C PHE A 131 -3.47 -0.96 4.77
N GLN A 132 -2.20 -1.22 5.09
CA GLN A 132 -1.63 -1.06 6.42
C GLN A 132 -0.48 -0.04 6.35
N CYS A 133 -0.18 0.63 7.46
CA CYS A 133 0.84 1.65 7.52
C CYS A 133 2.17 1.01 7.95
N PRO A 134 3.17 0.89 7.05
CA PRO A 134 4.45 0.31 7.42
C PRO A 134 5.22 1.17 8.40
N ILE A 135 4.96 2.48 8.46
CA ILE A 135 5.53 3.37 9.48
C ILE A 135 5.05 2.95 10.88
N CYS A 136 3.73 2.76 11.06
CA CYS A 136 3.18 2.27 12.33
C CYS A 136 3.76 0.90 12.71
N ILE A 137 3.77 -0.05 11.77
CA ILE A 137 4.23 -1.41 12.05
C ILE A 137 5.69 -1.43 12.49
N TYR A 138 6.56 -0.70 11.79
CA TYR A 138 7.99 -0.70 12.12
C TYR A 138 8.34 0.17 13.33
N SER A 139 7.61 1.26 13.58
CA SER A 139 7.87 2.11 14.75
C SER A 139 7.26 1.58 16.05
N GLN A 140 6.17 0.82 15.99
CA GLN A 140 5.42 0.39 17.20
C GLN A 140 5.53 -1.11 17.46
N GLY A 141 6.19 -1.88 16.60
CA GLY A 141 6.35 -3.33 16.75
C GLY A 141 5.06 -4.13 16.53
N HIS A 142 3.90 -3.48 16.47
CA HIS A 142 2.62 -4.06 16.13
C HIS A 142 1.65 -2.93 15.74
N ALA A 143 1.22 -2.86 14.49
CA ALA A 143 -0.05 -2.19 14.22
C ALA A 143 -1.12 -3.25 14.46
N GLU A 144 -1.85 -3.15 15.57
CA GLU A 144 -2.98 -4.03 15.91
C GLU A 144 -4.04 -4.07 14.79
N GLY A 145 -3.80 -4.87 13.73
CA GLY A 145 -4.74 -5.16 12.66
C GLY A 145 -5.37 -3.94 11.97
N ARG A 146 -4.82 -2.72 12.14
CA ARG A 146 -5.51 -1.52 11.67
C ARG A 146 -5.34 -1.41 10.17
N THR A 147 -6.38 -1.78 9.44
CA THR A 147 -6.44 -1.66 7.99
C THR A 147 -7.24 -0.43 7.58
N TRP A 148 -6.71 0.37 6.67
CA TRP A 148 -7.41 1.49 6.07
C TRP A 148 -8.04 1.06 4.75
N LYS A 149 -9.35 1.29 4.59
CA LYS A 149 -10.09 0.95 3.37
C LYS A 149 -10.18 2.19 2.48
N GLY A 150 -9.55 2.15 1.32
CA GLY A 150 -9.47 3.26 0.38
C GLY A 150 -8.20 4.10 0.54
N VAL A 151 -7.73 4.62 -0.60
CA VAL A 151 -6.46 5.34 -0.71
C VAL A 151 -6.50 6.68 0.04
N GLU A 152 -7.60 7.41 -0.03
CA GLU A 152 -7.75 8.73 0.61
C GLU A 152 -7.62 8.66 2.13
N ILE A 153 -8.38 7.76 2.77
CA ILE A 153 -8.36 7.55 4.22
C ILE A 153 -6.96 7.08 4.66
N TYR A 154 -6.32 6.22 3.85
CA TYR A 154 -4.97 5.76 4.11
C TYR A 154 -3.93 6.88 4.04
N ILE A 155 -3.95 7.72 2.99
CA ILE A 155 -3.00 8.84 2.83
C ILE A 155 -3.21 9.89 3.93
N ASP A 156 -4.45 10.16 4.32
CA ASP A 156 -4.76 11.04 5.46
C ASP A 156 -4.11 10.52 6.75
N HIS A 157 -4.20 9.22 7.02
CA HIS A 157 -3.47 8.61 8.14
C HIS A 157 -1.96 8.73 8.00
N VAL A 158 -1.39 8.44 6.82
CA VAL A 158 0.06 8.55 6.58
C VAL A 158 0.55 9.98 6.86
N SER A 159 -0.25 10.99 6.52
CA SER A 159 0.07 12.40 6.80
C SER A 159 0.21 12.71 8.30
N SER A 160 -0.41 11.92 9.19
CA SER A 160 -0.30 12.11 10.64
C SER A 160 1.09 11.81 11.21
N HIS A 161 1.96 11.15 10.41
CA HIS A 161 3.38 10.96 10.73
C HIS A 161 4.25 12.17 10.38
N ARG A 162 3.73 13.15 9.63
CA ARG A 162 4.46 14.38 9.29
C ARG A 162 4.89 15.11 10.55
N GLY A 163 6.16 15.51 10.60
CA GLY A 163 6.75 16.21 11.74
C GLY A 163 7.05 15.32 12.95
N ARG A 164 6.80 14.01 12.87
CA ARG A 164 7.29 13.06 13.88
C ARG A 164 8.72 12.65 13.56
N GLN A 165 9.49 12.38 14.60
CA GLN A 165 10.80 11.74 14.46
C GLN A 165 10.57 10.26 14.14
N LEU A 166 11.08 9.82 13.00
CA LEU A 166 11.09 8.42 12.58
C LEU A 166 12.52 7.90 12.73
N SER A 167 12.70 6.63 13.10
CA SER A 167 14.03 6.04 13.18
C SER A 167 14.66 5.92 11.79
N GLU A 168 15.99 6.05 11.72
CA GLU A 168 16.73 5.99 10.46
C GLU A 168 16.51 4.66 9.72
N GLU A 169 16.34 3.58 10.46
CA GLU A 169 16.02 2.27 9.89
C GLU A 169 14.68 2.25 9.15
N VAL A 170 13.65 2.92 9.71
CA VAL A 170 12.34 3.06 9.06
C VAL A 170 12.45 3.95 7.83
N LEU A 171 13.19 5.06 7.93
CA LEU A 171 13.42 5.97 6.81
C LEU A 171 14.14 5.26 5.65
N GLY A 172 15.19 4.50 5.94
CA GLY A 172 15.94 3.74 4.94
C GLY A 172 15.11 2.60 4.33
N LYS A 173 14.44 1.79 5.16
CA LYS A 173 13.66 0.63 4.69
C LYS A 173 12.50 1.02 3.78
N LEU A 174 11.83 2.13 4.11
CA LEU A 174 10.68 2.61 3.35
C LEU A 174 11.01 3.69 2.33
N ASN A 175 12.28 4.05 2.18
CA ASN A 175 12.75 5.12 1.31
C ASN A 175 11.97 6.43 1.53
N ILE A 176 11.92 6.87 2.79
CA ILE A 176 11.18 8.07 3.23
C ILE A 176 12.16 9.23 3.38
N ILE A 177 11.83 10.36 2.76
CA ILE A 177 12.51 11.64 3.02
C ILE A 177 11.63 12.45 3.98
N ASN A 178 12.14 12.71 5.18
CA ASN A 178 11.45 13.51 6.20
C ASN A 178 12.04 14.92 6.29
N ASP A 179 11.21 15.89 6.69
CA ASP A 179 11.58 17.27 7.01
C ASP A 179 12.29 18.09 5.91
N ARG A 180 12.07 17.74 4.63
CA ARG A 180 12.44 18.58 3.48
C ARG A 180 11.53 18.30 2.30
N ILE A 181 11.45 19.20 1.33
CA ILE A 181 10.73 18.95 0.08
C ILE A 181 11.69 18.27 -0.90
N ALA A 182 11.39 17.04 -1.29
CA ALA A 182 12.18 16.32 -2.29
C ALA A 182 11.81 16.75 -3.71
N GLU A 183 12.80 16.79 -4.61
CA GLU A 183 12.56 16.93 -6.05
C GLU A 183 12.02 15.62 -6.64
N ASP A 184 11.19 15.70 -7.68
CA ASP A 184 10.54 14.51 -8.26
C ASP A 184 11.54 13.49 -8.86
N LYS A 185 12.77 13.95 -9.15
CA LYS A 185 13.90 13.15 -9.66
C LYS A 185 14.61 12.33 -8.57
N GLU A 186 14.51 12.74 -7.31
CA GLU A 186 15.16 12.03 -6.20
C GLU A 186 14.54 10.66 -5.99
N ASP A 187 15.29 9.69 -5.46
CA ASP A 187 14.72 8.37 -5.18
C ASP A 187 14.03 8.38 -3.82
N PHE A 188 12.70 8.52 -3.81
CA PHE A 188 11.87 8.41 -2.62
C PHE A 188 10.57 7.69 -2.93
N ASP A 189 9.99 7.02 -1.95
CA ASP A 189 8.63 6.48 -2.04
C ASP A 189 7.61 7.38 -1.33
N LEU A 190 8.04 8.04 -0.24
CA LEU A 190 7.24 9.00 0.51
C LEU A 190 8.12 10.16 0.96
N ASN A 191 7.59 11.37 0.87
CA ASN A 191 8.27 12.59 1.29
C ASN A 191 7.32 13.45 2.12
N PHE A 192 7.70 13.75 3.36
CA PHE A 192 6.96 14.64 4.26
C PHE A 192 7.55 16.05 4.21
N PHE A 193 6.70 17.06 3.99
CA PHE A 193 7.14 18.45 3.96
C PHE A 193 7.40 18.96 5.38
N PRO A 194 8.35 19.90 5.56
CA PRO A 194 8.57 20.59 6.83
C PRO A 194 7.27 21.16 7.41
N THR A 195 7.06 21.03 8.71
CA THR A 195 5.88 21.62 9.40
C THR A 195 5.97 23.14 9.47
N ALA A 196 7.20 23.69 9.48
CA ALA A 196 7.46 25.13 9.55
C ALA A 196 6.95 25.91 8.33
N LEU A 197 6.94 25.30 7.14
CA LEU A 197 6.43 25.94 5.92
C LEU A 197 4.95 26.31 6.01
N THR A 198 4.17 25.60 6.84
CA THR A 198 2.76 25.92 7.04
C THR A 198 2.55 27.22 7.83
N ARG A 199 3.54 27.69 8.62
CA ARG A 199 3.42 28.94 9.40
C ARG A 199 3.84 30.19 8.63
N GLN A 200 4.70 30.09 7.62
CA GLN A 200 5.26 31.28 6.97
C GLN A 200 4.30 32.00 6.00
N ASN A 201 3.23 31.34 5.54
CA ASN A 201 2.20 32.01 4.73
C ASN A 201 1.20 32.87 5.54
N THR A 202 1.29 32.88 6.88
CA THR A 202 0.42 33.68 7.75
C THR A 202 1.11 34.85 8.45
N SER A 203 2.41 35.06 8.24
CA SER A 203 3.20 36.01 9.06
C SER A 203 3.81 37.18 8.31
N ASN A 204 3.57 37.34 6.99
CA ASN A 204 4.07 38.49 6.23
C ASN A 204 3.00 39.56 6.00
N THR A 205 2.28 39.96 7.06
CA THR A 205 1.51 41.23 7.06
C THR A 205 1.32 41.72 8.50
N THR A 206 2.38 42.29 9.12
CA THR A 206 2.26 43.38 10.10
C THR A 206 3.66 43.80 10.57
N THR A 207 4.27 44.69 9.80
CA THR A 207 5.03 45.80 10.40
C THR A 207 4.26 47.07 10.07
N ASP A 208 3.77 47.69 11.14
CA ASP A 208 3.46 49.10 11.30
C ASP A 208 2.44 49.74 10.35
N LEU A 209 1.24 50.01 10.86
CA LEU A 209 0.78 51.38 11.07
C LEU A 209 -0.60 51.44 11.75
N ASN A 210 -0.65 52.42 12.65
CA ASN A 210 -1.75 52.96 13.40
C ASN A 210 -2.98 53.33 12.51
N SER A 211 -4.18 53.21 13.11
CA SER A 211 -5.44 53.90 12.77
C SER A 211 -6.56 53.12 12.04
N SER A 212 -7.70 53.08 12.74
CA SER A 212 -9.07 53.19 12.24
C SER A 212 -9.75 51.96 11.65
N SER A 213 -10.65 51.43 12.48
CA SER A 213 -11.89 50.70 12.19
C SER A 213 -12.46 50.89 10.79
N SER A 214 -12.58 49.78 10.05
CA SER A 214 -13.61 49.55 9.02
C SER A 214 -13.71 48.05 8.76
N SER A 215 -14.74 47.42 9.30
CA SER A 215 -15.09 46.02 9.06
C SER A 215 -15.71 45.89 7.66
N VAL A 216 -14.99 45.26 6.73
CA VAL A 216 -15.53 44.81 5.45
C VAL A 216 -15.30 43.30 5.35
N SER A 217 -16.34 42.54 5.59
CA SER A 217 -16.37 41.08 5.43
C SER A 217 -16.41 40.74 3.94
N LEU A 218 -15.27 40.36 3.36
CA LEU A 218 -15.20 39.72 2.05
C LEU A 218 -15.17 38.21 2.22
N ALA A 219 -16.28 37.58 1.82
CA ALA A 219 -16.45 36.14 1.74
C ALA A 219 -15.33 35.51 0.91
N ARG A 220 -14.55 34.62 1.53
CA ARG A 220 -13.61 33.74 0.85
C ARG A 220 -14.40 32.78 -0.03
N THR A 221 -14.38 33.00 -1.34
CA THR A 221 -14.82 32.02 -2.32
C THR A 221 -13.80 30.87 -2.37
N ASN A 222 -14.33 29.66 -2.21
CA ASN A 222 -13.60 28.40 -2.23
C ASN A 222 -13.20 28.08 -3.68
N THR A 223 -11.99 28.44 -4.10
CA THR A 223 -11.43 28.05 -5.40
C THR A 223 -10.94 26.60 -5.34
N ARG A 224 -11.91 25.69 -5.50
CA ARG A 224 -11.69 24.27 -5.67
C ARG A 224 -11.13 24.00 -7.08
N ASN A 225 -9.81 24.07 -7.24
CA ASN A 225 -9.12 23.60 -8.45
C ASN A 225 -7.87 22.80 -8.04
N SER A 226 -8.06 21.50 -7.79
CA SER A 226 -6.96 20.53 -7.71
C SER A 226 -7.08 19.60 -8.91
N ILE A 227 -6.09 19.63 -9.79
CA ILE A 227 -5.91 18.73 -10.95
C ILE A 227 -5.91 17.25 -10.52
N VAL A 228 -5.68 16.98 -9.23
CA VAL A 228 -5.71 15.63 -8.66
C VAL A 228 -7.12 15.03 -8.67
N ASP A 229 -8.18 15.83 -8.47
CA ASP A 229 -9.57 15.33 -8.52
C ASP A 229 -9.93 14.76 -9.91
N SER A 230 -9.32 15.26 -10.99
CA SER A 230 -9.63 14.80 -12.36
C SER A 230 -9.08 13.40 -12.69
N LEU A 231 -8.05 12.94 -11.99
CA LEU A 231 -7.47 11.62 -12.18
C LEU A 231 -8.23 10.53 -11.40
N TRP A 232 -8.86 10.90 -10.29
CA TRP A 232 -9.61 9.96 -9.44
C TRP A 232 -11.12 9.95 -9.73
N ASN A 233 -11.72 11.10 -10.10
CA ASN A 233 -13.16 11.24 -10.31
C ASN A 233 -13.61 11.29 -11.79
N ARG A 234 -12.84 10.73 -12.74
CA ARG A 234 -13.36 10.49 -14.10
C ARG A 234 -14.38 9.33 -14.11
N LYS A 235 -15.57 9.67 -13.59
CA LYS A 235 -16.90 9.27 -14.05
C LYS A 235 -17.34 7.83 -13.74
N SER A 236 -17.77 7.61 -12.49
CA SER A 236 -18.91 6.74 -12.18
C SER A 236 -20.22 7.52 -12.43
N SER A 237 -20.52 7.87 -13.68
CA SER A 237 -21.88 8.31 -14.04
C SER A 237 -22.70 7.08 -14.39
N SER A 238 -23.41 6.54 -13.40
CA SER A 238 -24.60 5.74 -13.64
C SER A 238 -25.61 6.60 -14.39
N ALA A 239 -25.84 6.29 -15.66
CA ALA A 239 -27.00 6.80 -16.37
C ALA A 239 -28.25 6.16 -15.73
N ASN A 240 -28.96 6.93 -14.92
CA ASN A 240 -30.38 6.71 -14.68
C ASN A 240 -31.09 6.96 -16.01
N THR A 241 -31.42 5.90 -16.73
CA THR A 241 -32.47 5.96 -17.76
C THR A 241 -33.78 5.61 -17.06
N GLU A 242 -34.55 6.65 -16.74
CA GLU A 242 -35.96 6.51 -16.44
C GLU A 242 -36.68 5.96 -17.69
N VAL A 243 -37.21 4.75 -17.59
CA VAL A 243 -38.17 4.21 -18.55
C VAL A 243 -39.52 4.16 -17.83
N GLY A 244 -40.45 4.96 -18.33
CA GLY A 244 -41.84 4.99 -17.88
C GLY A 244 -42.62 3.70 -18.18
N PRO A 245 -43.88 3.63 -17.74
CA PRO A 245 -44.55 2.37 -17.43
C PRO A 245 -45.24 1.75 -18.65
N ALA A 246 -45.11 0.43 -18.83
CA ALA A 246 -45.98 -0.32 -19.73
C ALA A 246 -46.15 -1.77 -19.27
N LEU A 247 -47.38 -2.03 -18.79
CA LEU A 247 -48.22 -3.20 -19.03
C LEU A 247 -47.78 -4.59 -18.54
N SER A 248 -48.61 -5.09 -17.63
CA SER A 248 -48.84 -6.50 -17.26
C SER A 248 -48.66 -7.48 -18.42
N ARG A 249 -47.78 -8.47 -18.21
CA ARG A 249 -47.97 -9.82 -18.72
C ARG A 249 -47.57 -10.85 -17.69
N THR A 250 -48.59 -11.51 -17.15
CA THR A 250 -48.55 -12.81 -16.51
C THR A 250 -47.99 -13.85 -17.46
N ALA A 251 -47.01 -14.64 -17.02
CA ALA A 251 -46.75 -15.97 -17.54
C ALA A 251 -46.10 -16.82 -16.45
N THR A 252 -46.92 -17.68 -15.85
CA THR A 252 -46.57 -18.84 -15.04
C THR A 252 -45.85 -19.88 -15.90
N TRP A 253 -44.68 -20.38 -15.47
CA TRP A 253 -44.24 -21.74 -15.79
C TRP A 253 -43.48 -22.34 -14.60
N ARG A 254 -44.10 -23.37 -14.02
CA ARG A 254 -43.51 -24.38 -13.13
C ARG A 254 -43.01 -25.55 -13.99
N SER A 255 -42.00 -26.25 -13.47
CA SER A 255 -41.64 -27.67 -13.74
C SER A 255 -41.07 -27.94 -15.15
N ASP A 256 -40.07 -28.80 -15.38
CA ASP A 256 -39.58 -29.98 -14.65
C ASP A 256 -38.11 -30.31 -15.03
N ARG A 257 -37.54 -31.20 -14.20
CA ARG A 257 -36.37 -32.07 -14.43
C ARG A 257 -36.10 -32.51 -15.87
N ALA A 258 -34.82 -32.62 -16.21
CA ALA A 258 -34.28 -33.83 -16.83
C ALA A 258 -32.78 -33.96 -16.52
N ASP A 259 -32.42 -35.08 -15.87
CA ASP A 259 -31.09 -35.64 -15.83
C ASP A 259 -30.63 -35.98 -17.25
N SER A 260 -29.38 -35.69 -17.59
CA SER A 260 -28.71 -36.32 -18.73
C SER A 260 -27.28 -36.68 -18.36
N VAL A 261 -27.13 -37.98 -18.09
CA VAL A 261 -25.86 -38.69 -18.00
C VAL A 261 -25.37 -38.86 -19.43
N VAL A 262 -24.25 -38.24 -19.79
CA VAL A 262 -23.49 -38.57 -20.99
C VAL A 262 -22.17 -39.22 -20.54
N SER A 263 -22.16 -40.54 -20.63
CA SER A 263 -20.95 -41.36 -20.70
C SER A 263 -20.51 -41.47 -22.15
N GLY A 264 -19.21 -41.40 -22.38
CA GLY A 264 -18.54 -41.65 -23.67
C GLY A 264 -17.58 -40.51 -23.99
N ALA A 265 -16.40 -40.72 -24.55
CA ALA A 265 -15.60 -41.89 -24.80
C ALA A 265 -14.16 -41.35 -24.95
N LEU A 266 -13.17 -42.20 -24.72
CA LEU A 266 -11.75 -41.91 -24.98
C LEU A 266 -11.55 -41.52 -26.45
N ILE A 267 -10.98 -40.34 -26.68
CA ILE A 267 -10.33 -39.97 -27.93
C ILE A 267 -8.92 -39.52 -27.51
N GLU A 268 -7.95 -40.41 -27.75
CA GLU A 268 -6.54 -40.07 -27.88
C GLU A 268 -6.41 -39.41 -29.26
N GLU A 269 -6.11 -38.12 -29.28
CA GLU A 269 -5.64 -37.42 -30.48
C GLU A 269 -4.32 -36.75 -30.12
N ASP A 270 -3.26 -37.31 -30.71
CA ASP A 270 -1.92 -36.76 -30.82
C ASP A 270 -1.99 -35.47 -31.64
N ASP A 271 -1.94 -34.32 -30.96
CA ASP A 271 -1.66 -33.04 -31.60
C ASP A 271 -0.14 -32.79 -31.53
N ASP A 272 0.54 -33.16 -32.61
CA ASP A 272 1.88 -32.71 -32.94
C ASP A 272 1.89 -31.17 -33.01
N GLU A 273 2.56 -30.51 -32.06
CA GLU A 273 2.82 -29.05 -32.05
C GLU A 273 4.11 -28.71 -32.83
N PRO A 274 4.06 -28.18 -34.07
CA PRO A 274 5.26 -27.91 -34.88
C PRO A 274 5.96 -26.58 -34.57
N TRP A 275 5.74 -25.96 -33.41
CA TRP A 275 6.32 -24.64 -33.08
C TRP A 275 7.39 -24.67 -31.97
N ALA A 276 7.78 -25.85 -31.49
CA ALA A 276 8.76 -26.00 -30.41
C ALA A 276 10.25 -26.03 -30.86
N GLU A 277 10.55 -26.01 -32.16
CA GLU A 277 11.92 -25.96 -32.67
C GLU A 277 12.30 -24.53 -33.08
N GLY A 278 12.91 -23.77 -32.16
CA GLY A 278 13.46 -22.45 -32.54
C GLY A 278 13.91 -21.50 -31.42
N LEU A 279 13.87 -21.90 -30.14
CA LEU A 279 14.25 -21.00 -29.04
C LEU A 279 15.40 -21.50 -28.16
N SER A 280 16.07 -22.59 -28.52
CA SER A 280 17.22 -23.15 -27.79
C SER A 280 18.59 -22.64 -28.25
N GLU A 281 18.69 -21.82 -29.31
CA GLU A 281 20.00 -21.48 -29.91
C GLU A 281 20.49 -20.03 -29.69
N PHE A 282 19.81 -19.23 -28.86
CA PHE A 282 20.19 -17.82 -28.61
C PHE A 282 20.88 -17.54 -27.27
N ARG A 283 21.43 -18.56 -26.61
CA ARG A 283 22.27 -18.42 -25.40
C ARG A 283 23.46 -19.38 -25.44
N ALA A 284 24.46 -19.03 -26.23
CA ALA A 284 25.79 -19.64 -26.10
C ALA A 284 26.96 -18.64 -26.25
N ASP A 285 26.77 -17.46 -26.87
CA ASP A 285 27.91 -16.58 -27.17
C ASP A 285 27.81 -15.23 -26.45
N LYS A 286 28.10 -15.21 -25.14
CA LYS A 286 28.58 -14.00 -24.43
C LYS A 286 29.04 -14.25 -23.00
N GLU A 287 29.97 -15.19 -22.82
CA GLU A 287 30.82 -15.22 -21.63
C GLU A 287 32.27 -15.45 -22.08
N GLU A 288 32.92 -14.39 -22.52
CA GLU A 288 34.39 -14.24 -22.52
C GLU A 288 34.70 -12.76 -22.77
N ASP A 289 35.79 -12.26 -22.17
CA ASP A 289 36.36 -10.90 -22.27
C ASP A 289 35.94 -9.80 -21.27
N TYR A 290 35.92 -10.08 -19.96
CA TYR A 290 36.06 -8.99 -18.96
C TYR A 290 36.91 -9.36 -17.74
N LEU A 291 38.07 -9.99 -17.96
CA LEU A 291 39.15 -10.04 -16.96
C LEU A 291 40.51 -9.80 -17.63
N SER A 292 40.84 -8.52 -17.84
CA SER A 292 42.24 -8.11 -18.00
C SER A 292 42.81 -7.78 -16.61
N PRO A 293 43.91 -8.42 -16.18
CA PRO A 293 44.56 -8.14 -14.92
C PRO A 293 45.65 -7.10 -15.15
N ASP A 294 45.29 -5.83 -15.30
CA ASP A 294 46.24 -4.70 -15.21
C ASP A 294 45.43 -3.41 -15.09
N PHE A 295 44.99 -3.08 -13.86
CA PHE A 295 44.76 -1.71 -13.37
C PHE A 295 44.61 -1.71 -11.85
#